data_AF-A0A4R2H417-F1
#
_entry.id   AF-A0A4R2H417-F1
#
_cell.length_a   1.000
_cell.length_b   1.000
_cell.length_c   1.000
_cell.angle_alpha   90.00
_cell.angle_beta   90.00
_cell.angle_gamma   90.00
#
_symmetry.space_group_name_H-M   'P 1'
#
loop_
_entity.id
_entity.type
_entity.pdbx_description
1 polymer ?
#
loop_
_entity_poly.entity_id
_entity_poly.type
_entity_poly.pdbx_seq_one_letter_code
_entity_poly.pdbx_strand_id
1 'polypeptide(L)'
;MLLETAVRVAEQVGGMADGMVDHYVGAARAAGLSWTVIGERLGVSKQAARQRFSPRLEGQSGTAVSAELPALEPRLLACLEVARAAAEAEDSVTGTQHLLLGLLHVGVAANVLDRLGVTREAVSEAAGRLLTSRDAGGERVVGDGEAEGAVVGARRLAASRGQNLTRTEHLLFALAVDTGSSARRVLDDLGVEPARVKKEFADLNPPPPRSGRRGRRTGKPDRDGLACSFCGCSDPDRVMVNGPGVRICSECVVLATDIVATAAGPVDGD
;
A
#
# COMPACT_ATOMS: atom_id res chain seq x y z
N MET A 1 -36.46 3.31 -34.77
CA MET A 1 -35.81 2.13 -35.39
C MET A 1 -34.44 2.42 -36.01
N LEU A 2 -34.29 3.20 -37.10
CA LEU A 2 -32.95 3.44 -37.70
C LEU A 2 -32.03 4.30 -36.81
N LEU A 3 -32.55 5.38 -36.22
CA LEU A 3 -31.79 6.25 -35.31
C LEU A 3 -31.31 5.50 -34.05
N GLU A 4 -32.20 4.73 -33.42
CA GLU A 4 -31.84 3.92 -32.22
C GLU A 4 -30.78 2.87 -32.54
N THR A 5 -30.84 2.26 -33.72
CA THR A 5 -29.82 1.30 -34.16
C THR A 5 -28.47 2.00 -34.35
N ALA A 6 -28.47 3.19 -34.95
CA ALA A 6 -27.25 3.99 -35.12
C ALA A 6 -26.64 4.41 -33.78
N VAL A 7 -27.46 4.84 -32.80
CA VAL A 7 -27.01 5.19 -31.44
C VAL A 7 -26.37 3.98 -30.75
N ARG A 8 -27.02 2.81 -30.80
CA ARG A 8 -26.49 1.59 -30.18
C ARG A 8 -25.16 1.14 -30.77
N VAL A 9 -25.00 1.24 -32.09
CA VAL A 9 -23.73 0.92 -32.75
C VAL A 9 -22.65 1.93 -32.37
N ALA A 10 -22.98 3.22 -32.29
CA ALA A 10 -22.04 4.24 -31.85
C ALA A 10 -21.55 4.00 -30.40
N GLU A 11 -22.44 3.63 -29.49
CA GLU A 11 -22.09 3.25 -28.11
C GLU A 11 -21.16 2.02 -28.07
N GLN A 12 -21.45 0.99 -28.87
CA GLN A 12 -20.61 -0.21 -28.95
C GLN A 12 -19.21 0.09 -29.48
N VAL A 13 -19.10 0.89 -30.55
CA VAL A 13 -17.81 1.31 -31.11
C VAL A 13 -17.06 2.18 -30.12
N GLY A 14 -17.76 3.10 -29.43
CA GLY A 14 -17.19 3.91 -28.36
C GLY A 14 -16.59 3.06 -27.23
N GLY A 15 -17.33 2.05 -26.76
CA GLY A 15 -16.84 1.14 -25.73
C GLY A 15 -15.63 0.30 -26.16
N MET A 16 -15.58 -0.15 -27.42
CA MET A 16 -14.41 -0.85 -27.97
C MET A 16 -13.19 0.08 -28.08
N ALA A 17 -13.41 1.33 -28.51
CA ALA A 17 -12.35 2.33 -28.59
C ALA A 17 -11.79 2.67 -27.20
N ASP A 18 -12.65 2.87 -26.20
CA ASP A 18 -12.25 3.10 -24.81
C ASP A 18 -11.41 1.94 -24.25
N GLY A 19 -11.85 0.69 -24.47
CA GLY A 19 -11.10 -0.49 -24.04
C GLY A 19 -9.73 -0.63 -24.71
N MET A 20 -9.62 -0.22 -25.98
CA MET A 20 -8.34 -0.17 -26.69
C MET A 20 -7.40 0.88 -26.08
N VAL A 21 -7.91 2.07 -25.77
CA VAL A 21 -7.13 3.13 -25.12
C VAL A 21 -6.66 2.67 -23.75
N ASP A 22 -7.53 2.07 -22.93
CA ASP A 22 -7.16 1.53 -21.63
C ASP A 22 -6.01 0.51 -21.72
N HIS A 23 -6.09 -0.42 -22.68
CA HIS A 23 -5.04 -1.42 -22.91
C HIS A 23 -3.68 -0.79 -23.25
N TYR A 24 -3.66 0.15 -24.20
CA TYR A 24 -2.40 0.78 -24.63
C TYR A 24 -1.83 1.75 -23.60
N VAL A 25 -2.67 2.41 -22.80
CA VAL A 25 -2.17 3.19 -21.65
C VAL A 25 -1.54 2.27 -20.61
N GLY A 26 -2.15 1.11 -20.33
CA GLY A 26 -1.56 0.07 -19.49
C GLY A 26 -0.21 -0.42 -20.02
N ALA A 27 -0.13 -0.72 -21.32
CA ALA A 27 1.11 -1.13 -21.98
C ALA A 27 2.19 -0.02 -21.91
N ALA A 28 1.81 1.25 -22.11
CA ALA A 28 2.71 2.38 -21.99
C ALA A 28 3.27 2.54 -20.56
N ARG A 29 2.43 2.37 -19.53
CA ARG A 29 2.88 2.37 -18.13
C ARG A 29 3.79 1.18 -17.81
N ALA A 30 3.51 0.00 -18.37
CA ALA A 30 4.36 -1.18 -18.24
C ALA A 30 5.72 -0.99 -18.92
N ALA A 31 5.75 -0.26 -20.04
CA ALA A 31 6.98 0.18 -20.72
C ALA A 31 7.68 1.36 -20.03
N GLY A 32 7.20 1.80 -18.87
CA GLY A 32 7.83 2.84 -18.06
C GLY A 32 7.52 4.28 -18.47
N LEU A 33 6.57 4.54 -19.39
CA LEU A 33 6.19 5.91 -19.74
C LEU A 33 5.52 6.62 -18.55
N SER A 34 5.79 7.91 -18.39
CA SER A 34 5.20 8.73 -17.33
C SER A 34 3.78 9.18 -17.69
N TRP A 35 2.99 9.55 -16.66
CA TRP A 35 1.67 10.12 -16.87
C TRP A 35 1.67 11.44 -17.65
N THR A 36 2.76 12.19 -17.61
CA THR A 36 2.90 13.42 -18.40
C THR A 36 2.96 13.10 -19.89
N VAL A 37 3.83 12.18 -20.29
CA VAL A 37 3.98 11.76 -21.70
C VAL A 37 2.69 11.11 -22.21
N ILE A 38 2.02 10.32 -21.36
CA ILE A 38 0.74 9.71 -21.70
C ILE A 38 -0.35 10.78 -21.86
N GLY A 39 -0.44 11.75 -20.95
CA GLY A 39 -1.39 12.85 -21.05
C GLY A 39 -1.20 13.69 -22.31
N GLU A 40 0.03 14.09 -22.60
CA GLU A 40 0.40 14.82 -23.81
C GLU A 40 -0.04 14.08 -25.08
N ARG A 41 0.29 12.79 -25.20
CA ARG A 41 -0.09 11.96 -26.36
C ARG A 41 -1.60 11.77 -26.50
N LEU A 42 -2.33 11.79 -25.40
CA LEU A 42 -3.79 11.69 -25.38
C LEU A 42 -4.48 13.05 -25.53
N GLY A 43 -3.74 14.16 -25.58
CA GLY A 43 -4.29 15.51 -25.62
C GLY A 43 -5.03 15.92 -24.34
N VAL A 44 -4.66 15.33 -23.20
CA VAL A 44 -5.27 15.61 -21.89
C VAL A 44 -4.21 16.02 -20.87
N SER A 45 -4.62 16.63 -19.77
CA SER A 45 -3.69 16.92 -18.68
C SER A 45 -3.16 15.63 -18.05
N LYS A 46 -1.95 15.69 -17.48
CA LYS A 46 -1.37 14.61 -16.66
C LYS A 46 -2.36 14.07 -15.62
N GLN A 47 -3.08 14.99 -14.96
CA GLN A 47 -4.06 14.67 -13.92
C GLN A 47 -5.26 13.91 -14.49
N ALA A 48 -5.78 14.33 -15.64
CA ALA A 48 -6.90 13.67 -16.32
C ALA A 48 -6.53 12.27 -16.81
N ALA A 49 -5.36 12.10 -17.42
CA ALA A 49 -4.86 10.77 -17.82
C ALA A 49 -4.75 9.85 -16.61
N ARG A 50 -4.13 10.33 -15.53
CA ARG A 50 -3.95 9.55 -14.30
C ARG A 50 -5.27 9.14 -13.67
N GLN A 51 -6.21 10.07 -13.52
CA GLN A 51 -7.50 9.79 -12.89
C GLN A 51 -8.25 8.69 -13.63
N ARG A 52 -8.18 8.71 -14.97
CA ARG A 52 -8.88 7.76 -15.83
C ARG A 52 -8.21 6.38 -15.87
N PHE A 53 -6.89 6.34 -16.03
CA PHE A 53 -6.18 5.11 -16.40
C PHE A 53 -5.30 4.51 -15.30
N SER A 54 -5.27 5.07 -14.09
CA SER A 54 -4.47 4.48 -12.99
C SER A 54 -4.91 3.05 -12.68
N PRO A 55 -3.97 2.09 -12.49
CA PRO A 55 -4.30 0.70 -12.22
C PRO A 55 -5.26 0.56 -11.04
N ARG A 56 -6.42 -0.06 -11.30
CA ARG A 56 -7.30 -0.51 -10.23
C ARG A 56 -6.72 -1.80 -9.65
N LEU A 57 -6.05 -1.72 -8.50
CA LEU A 57 -5.60 -2.87 -7.69
C LEU A 57 -6.70 -3.95 -7.61
N GLU A 58 -6.35 -5.20 -7.90
CA GLU A 58 -7.25 -6.35 -8.01
C GLU A 58 -8.20 -6.48 -6.81
N GLY A 59 -9.51 -6.61 -7.08
CA GLY A 59 -10.60 -6.65 -6.08
C GLY A 59 -11.70 -5.59 -6.26
N GLN A 60 -11.57 -4.69 -7.25
CA GLN A 60 -12.48 -3.55 -7.47
C GLN A 60 -13.77 -3.85 -8.27
N SER A 61 -14.16 -5.12 -8.40
CA SER A 61 -15.44 -5.52 -9.01
C SER A 61 -16.53 -5.64 -7.93
N GLY A 62 -16.82 -4.54 -7.25
CA GLY A 62 -17.92 -4.43 -6.31
C GLY A 62 -18.42 -3.01 -6.28
N THR A 63 -19.74 -2.84 -6.43
CA THR A 63 -20.45 -1.57 -6.26
C THR A 63 -20.25 -1.05 -4.84
N ALA A 64 -19.16 -0.33 -4.58
CA ALA A 64 -18.91 0.30 -3.29
C ALA A 64 -19.26 1.77 -3.38
N VAL A 65 -20.40 2.11 -2.77
CA VAL A 65 -20.72 3.41 -2.18
C VAL A 65 -19.45 4.05 -1.63
N SER A 66 -19.28 5.36 -1.85
CA SER A 66 -18.20 6.23 -1.38
C SER A 66 -17.67 5.84 0.02
N ALA A 67 -16.78 4.87 0.08
CA ALA A 67 -16.25 4.36 1.33
C ALA A 67 -15.16 5.34 1.78
N GLU A 68 -15.32 5.90 2.97
CA GLU A 68 -14.28 6.70 3.61
C GLU A 68 -12.97 5.92 3.60
N LEU A 69 -11.93 6.51 3.03
CA LEU A 69 -10.63 5.87 2.95
C LEU A 69 -10.05 5.70 4.37
N PRO A 70 -9.46 4.54 4.70
CA PRO A 70 -8.83 4.29 6.00
C PRO A 70 -7.89 5.41 6.43
N ALA A 71 -7.87 5.71 7.74
CA ALA A 71 -6.95 6.71 8.30
C ALA A 71 -5.49 6.24 8.18
N LEU A 72 -4.53 7.15 8.29
CA LEU A 72 -3.10 6.82 8.26
C LEU A 72 -2.63 6.43 9.68
N GLU A 73 -1.86 5.35 9.79
CA GLU A 73 -1.21 4.96 11.05
C GLU A 73 -0.12 6.00 11.45
N PRO A 74 0.13 6.26 12.76
CA PRO A 74 1.17 7.18 13.20
C PRO A 74 2.57 6.91 12.62
N ARG A 75 2.97 5.65 12.49
CA ARG A 75 4.26 5.29 11.87
C ARG A 75 4.33 5.65 10.39
N LEU A 76 3.21 5.49 9.68
CA LEU A 76 3.12 5.91 8.28
C LEU A 76 3.19 7.44 8.18
N LEU A 77 2.52 8.18 9.06
CA LEU A 77 2.63 9.64 9.12
C LEU A 77 4.08 10.10 9.32
N ALA A 78 4.81 9.51 10.27
CA ALA A 78 6.23 9.80 10.48
C ALA A 78 7.08 9.52 9.21
N CYS A 79 6.80 8.43 8.50
CA CYS A 79 7.47 8.15 7.22
C CYS A 79 7.18 9.21 6.15
N LEU A 80 5.95 9.72 6.09
CA LEU A 80 5.56 10.78 5.15
C LEU A 80 6.23 12.13 5.48
N GLU A 81 6.40 12.43 6.76
CA GLU A 81 7.15 13.61 7.21
C GLU A 81 8.63 13.52 6.80
N VAL A 82 9.26 12.37 7.01
CA VAL A 82 10.64 12.13 6.55
C VAL A 82 10.76 12.22 5.02
N ALA A 83 9.77 11.71 4.29
CA ALA A 83 9.72 11.84 2.83
C ALA A 83 9.60 13.31 2.39
N ARG A 84 8.81 14.12 3.12
CA ARG A 84 8.67 15.54 2.85
C ARG A 84 9.98 16.29 3.13
N ALA A 85 10.60 16.06 4.28
CA ALA A 85 11.86 16.68 4.65
C ALA A 85 13.00 16.35 3.66
N ALA A 86 13.04 15.11 3.15
CA ALA A 86 14.00 14.73 2.10
C ALA A 86 13.77 15.49 0.79
N ALA A 87 12.50 15.63 0.37
CA ALA A 87 12.18 16.40 -0.83
C ALA A 87 12.56 17.88 -0.68
N GLU A 88 12.30 18.47 0.50
CA GLU A 88 12.67 19.84 0.84
C GLU A 88 14.19 20.04 0.84
N ALA A 89 14.97 19.07 1.35
CA ALA A 89 16.43 19.12 1.31
C ALA A 89 17.00 19.10 -0.12
N GLU A 90 16.26 18.54 -1.08
CA GLU A 90 16.58 18.50 -2.50
C GLU A 90 15.96 19.67 -3.29
N ASP A 91 15.37 20.67 -2.61
CA ASP A 91 14.61 21.78 -3.20
C ASP A 91 13.59 21.30 -4.25
N SER A 92 12.85 20.24 -3.89
CA SER A 92 11.97 19.51 -4.79
C SER A 92 10.62 19.19 -4.14
N VAL A 93 9.65 18.83 -4.98
CA VAL A 93 8.35 18.34 -4.51
C VAL A 93 8.43 16.85 -4.18
N THR A 94 7.66 16.39 -3.20
CA THR A 94 7.61 14.99 -2.79
C THR A 94 7.21 14.05 -3.94
N GLY A 95 8.19 13.32 -4.48
CA GLY A 95 8.01 12.20 -5.39
C GLY A 95 7.90 10.84 -4.68
N THR A 96 7.64 9.78 -5.46
CA THR A 96 7.52 8.43 -4.92
C THR A 96 8.86 7.89 -4.39
N GLN A 97 10.00 8.34 -4.95
CA GLN A 97 11.32 8.01 -4.42
C GLN A 97 11.52 8.56 -3.00
N HIS A 98 10.99 9.75 -2.69
CA HIS A 98 11.04 10.28 -1.33
C HIS A 98 10.13 9.49 -0.39
N LEU A 99 8.96 9.02 -0.86
CA LEU A 99 8.12 8.11 -0.08
C LEU A 99 8.85 6.82 0.26
N LEU A 100 9.58 6.22 -0.70
CA LEU A 100 10.40 5.04 -0.47
C LEU A 100 11.49 5.31 0.57
N LEU A 101 12.17 6.45 0.48
CA LEU A 101 13.17 6.88 1.46
C LEU A 101 12.56 7.11 2.87
N GLY A 102 11.33 7.63 2.92
CA GLY A 102 10.56 7.78 4.14
C GLY A 102 10.21 6.45 4.79
N LEU A 103 9.83 5.43 4.01
CA LEU A 103 9.49 4.08 4.50
C LEU A 103 10.65 3.34 5.17
N LEU A 104 11.90 3.76 4.92
CA LEU A 104 13.07 3.25 5.63
C LEU A 104 13.22 3.81 7.05
N HIS A 105 12.41 4.79 7.45
CA HIS A 105 12.49 5.39 8.77
C HIS A 105 12.04 4.44 9.88
N VAL A 106 10.82 3.91 9.77
CA VAL A 106 10.20 3.06 10.79
C VAL A 106 9.13 2.14 10.22
N GLY A 107 8.76 1.11 10.98
CA GLY A 107 7.59 0.28 10.71
C GLY A 107 7.89 -0.99 9.92
N VAL A 108 6.82 -1.66 9.48
CA VAL A 108 6.92 -2.97 8.82
C VAL A 108 7.61 -2.85 7.46
N ALA A 109 7.35 -1.76 6.72
CA ALA A 109 8.03 -1.52 5.45
C ALA A 109 9.55 -1.41 5.60
N ALA A 110 10.05 -0.72 6.64
CA ALA A 110 11.49 -0.63 6.92
C ALA A 110 12.10 -2.03 7.11
N ASN A 111 11.45 -2.88 7.92
CA ASN A 111 11.92 -4.26 8.14
C ASN A 111 11.90 -5.12 6.87
N VAL A 112 10.90 -4.95 6.01
CA VAL A 112 10.82 -5.67 4.72
C VAL A 112 11.94 -5.20 3.79
N LEU A 113 12.17 -3.88 3.69
CA LEU A 113 13.22 -3.30 2.86
C LEU A 113 14.61 -3.73 3.35
N ASP A 114 14.84 -3.76 4.67
CA ASP A 114 16.07 -4.24 5.28
C ASP A 114 16.35 -5.72 4.95
N ARG A 115 15.35 -6.61 5.08
CA ARG A 115 15.47 -8.02 4.66
C ARG A 115 15.77 -8.19 3.17
N LEU A 116 15.35 -7.23 2.35
CA LEU A 116 15.63 -7.21 0.91
C LEU A 116 16.98 -6.54 0.57
N GLY A 117 17.75 -6.11 1.57
CA GLY A 117 19.05 -5.46 1.40
C GLY A 117 18.96 -4.01 0.92
N VAL A 118 17.80 -3.36 1.07
CA VAL A 118 17.59 -1.97 0.67
C VAL A 118 17.96 -1.04 1.82
N THR A 119 19.02 -0.26 1.63
CA THR A 119 19.48 0.74 2.60
C THR A 119 19.10 2.16 2.17
N ARG A 120 19.14 3.10 3.14
CA ARG A 120 18.88 4.52 2.90
C ARG A 120 19.86 5.10 1.88
N GLU A 121 21.14 4.77 2.03
CA GLU A 121 22.22 5.25 1.19
C GLU A 121 22.04 4.75 -0.24
N ALA A 122 21.72 3.46 -0.42
CA ALA A 122 21.50 2.87 -1.73
C ALA A 122 20.28 3.47 -2.45
N VAL A 123 19.19 3.76 -1.71
CA VAL A 123 18.01 4.46 -2.26
C VAL A 123 18.35 5.88 -2.68
N SER A 124 19.07 6.64 -1.85
CA SER A 124 19.49 8.01 -2.16
C SER A 124 20.41 8.05 -3.39
N GLU A 125 21.38 7.13 -3.49
CA GLU A 125 22.29 7.05 -4.63
C GLU A 125 21.57 6.71 -5.94
N ALA A 126 20.67 5.70 -5.90
CA ALA A 126 19.86 5.31 -7.05
C ALA A 126 18.89 6.44 -7.48
N ALA A 127 18.24 7.11 -6.51
CA ALA A 127 17.39 8.25 -6.80
C ALA A 127 18.17 9.40 -7.44
N GLY A 128 19.38 9.71 -6.95
CA GLY A 128 20.27 10.70 -7.53
C GLY A 128 20.62 10.41 -8.99
N ARG A 129 20.98 9.16 -9.32
CA ARG A 129 21.26 8.76 -10.72
C ARG A 129 20.06 8.96 -11.64
N LEU A 130 18.85 8.66 -11.17
CA LEU A 130 17.62 8.88 -11.94
C LEU A 130 17.35 10.37 -12.20
N LEU A 131 17.73 11.25 -11.28
CA LEU A 131 17.62 12.70 -11.44
C LEU A 131 18.68 13.22 -12.42
N THR A 132 19.96 12.88 -12.23
CA THR A 132 21.06 13.32 -13.11
C THR A 132 20.89 12.86 -14.56
N SER A 133 20.40 11.63 -14.78
CA SER A 133 20.14 11.10 -16.13
C SER A 133 19.04 11.88 -16.87
N ARG A 134 18.16 12.59 -16.16
CA ARG A 134 17.10 13.43 -16.75
C ARG A 134 17.61 14.81 -17.12
N ASP A 135 18.58 15.34 -16.39
CA ASP A 135 19.17 16.65 -16.67
C ASP A 135 20.05 16.63 -17.94
N ALA A 136 20.69 15.50 -18.26
CA ALA A 136 21.53 15.35 -19.45
C ALA A 136 20.77 15.16 -20.78
N GLY A 137 19.46 14.87 -20.72
CA GLY A 137 18.63 14.50 -21.88
C GLY A 137 17.42 15.40 -22.15
N GLY A 138 17.24 16.48 -21.39
CA GLY A 138 16.23 17.51 -21.68
C GLY A 138 14.79 17.01 -21.78
N GLU A 139 14.26 16.38 -20.72
CA GLU A 139 12.80 16.30 -20.50
C GLU A 139 12.53 16.20 -18.99
N ARG A 140 12.36 17.36 -18.33
CA ARG A 140 12.04 17.44 -16.90
C ARG A 140 10.56 17.10 -16.72
N VAL A 141 10.29 16.04 -15.98
CA VAL A 141 9.13 16.02 -15.10
C VAL A 141 9.62 15.70 -13.69
N VAL A 142 10.14 16.76 -13.06
CA VAL A 142 10.27 16.87 -11.61
C VAL A 142 8.92 16.50 -10.99
N GLY A 143 8.96 15.74 -9.90
CA GLY A 143 7.77 15.22 -9.23
C GLY A 143 6.76 16.32 -8.92
N ASP A 144 5.47 16.02 -9.07
CA ASP A 144 4.38 16.91 -8.65
C ASP A 144 3.03 16.17 -8.59
N GLY A 145 3.02 14.86 -8.28
CA GLY A 145 1.74 14.23 -7.96
C GLY A 145 1.74 12.73 -7.74
N GLU A 146 2.75 11.97 -8.14
CA GLU A 146 2.70 10.51 -8.00
C GLU A 146 2.63 10.07 -6.53
N ALA A 147 3.30 10.79 -5.62
CA ALA A 147 3.32 10.49 -4.19
C ALA A 147 1.92 10.46 -3.56
N GLU A 148 1.11 11.49 -3.78
CA GLU A 148 -0.24 11.56 -3.19
C GLU A 148 -1.10 10.38 -3.65
N GLY A 149 -1.12 10.07 -4.95
CA GLY A 149 -1.90 8.94 -5.42
C GLY A 149 -1.30 7.57 -5.06
N ALA A 150 0.01 7.46 -4.76
CA ALA A 150 0.57 6.27 -4.14
C ALA A 150 0.01 6.09 -2.71
N VAL A 151 -0.10 7.18 -1.93
CA VAL A 151 -0.76 7.17 -0.61
C VAL A 151 -2.24 6.82 -0.75
N VAL A 152 -2.98 7.41 -1.69
CA VAL A 152 -4.38 7.04 -1.96
C VAL A 152 -4.51 5.58 -2.39
N GLY A 153 -3.59 5.08 -3.23
CA GLY A 153 -3.51 3.68 -3.64
C GLY A 153 -3.30 2.75 -2.45
N ALA A 154 -2.42 3.12 -1.52
CA ALA A 154 -2.20 2.40 -0.27
C ALA A 154 -3.46 2.38 0.62
N ARG A 155 -4.17 3.51 0.74
CA ARG A 155 -5.44 3.58 1.49
C ARG A 155 -6.53 2.70 0.87
N ARG A 156 -6.63 2.69 -0.46
CA ARG A 156 -7.55 1.80 -1.20
C ARG A 156 -7.18 0.33 -1.03
N LEU A 157 -5.89 0.00 -0.99
CA LEU A 157 -5.41 -1.35 -0.71
C LEU A 157 -5.76 -1.80 0.71
N ALA A 158 -5.57 -0.94 1.70
CA ALA A 158 -5.98 -1.22 3.08
C ALA A 158 -7.50 -1.48 3.15
N ALA A 159 -8.29 -0.62 2.49
CA ALA A 159 -9.75 -0.76 2.42
C ALA A 159 -10.19 -2.07 1.75
N SER A 160 -9.56 -2.47 0.65
CA SER A 160 -9.90 -3.73 -0.05
C SER A 160 -9.55 -4.98 0.76
N ARG A 161 -8.68 -4.84 1.78
CA ARG A 161 -8.36 -5.87 2.77
C ARG A 161 -9.21 -5.77 4.04
N GLY A 162 -10.21 -4.90 4.07
CA GLY A 162 -11.07 -4.69 5.23
C GLY A 162 -10.37 -4.04 6.42
N GLN A 163 -9.24 -3.35 6.18
CA GLN A 163 -8.50 -2.66 7.23
C GLN A 163 -8.98 -1.23 7.38
N ASN A 164 -9.08 -0.78 8.63
CA ASN A 164 -9.48 0.57 9.01
C ASN A 164 -8.29 1.55 9.12
N LEU A 165 -7.06 1.03 9.06
CA LEU A 165 -5.82 1.81 9.08
C LEU A 165 -4.96 1.49 7.87
N THR A 166 -4.37 2.54 7.32
CA THR A 166 -3.34 2.46 6.28
C THR A 166 -1.98 2.46 6.94
N ARG A 167 -1.24 1.39 6.70
CA ARG A 167 0.05 1.11 7.32
C ARG A 167 1.21 1.17 6.32
N THR A 168 2.44 1.19 6.82
CA THR A 168 3.67 1.32 6.00
C THR A 168 3.78 0.29 4.87
N GLU A 169 3.39 -0.95 5.11
CA GLU A 169 3.42 -2.06 4.17
C GLU A 169 2.43 -1.90 3.01
N HIS A 170 1.32 -1.19 3.20
CA HIS A 170 0.39 -0.87 2.12
C HIS A 170 1.00 0.14 1.16
N LEU A 171 1.72 1.13 1.69
CA LEU A 171 2.43 2.10 0.86
C LEU A 171 3.60 1.44 0.14
N LEU A 172 4.38 0.60 0.81
CA LEU A 172 5.44 -0.17 0.17
C LEU A 172 4.91 -1.01 -0.99
N PHE A 173 3.79 -1.73 -0.79
CA PHE A 173 3.16 -2.49 -1.85
C PHE A 173 2.74 -1.60 -3.02
N ALA A 174 2.06 -0.49 -2.75
CA ALA A 174 1.60 0.44 -3.78
C ALA A 174 2.76 0.98 -4.62
N LEU A 175 3.89 1.34 -3.99
CA LEU A 175 5.10 1.79 -4.67
C LEU A 175 5.75 0.65 -5.50
N ALA A 176 5.82 -0.55 -4.94
CA ALA A 176 6.49 -1.69 -5.59
C ALA A 176 5.74 -2.26 -6.80
N VAL A 177 4.44 -1.98 -6.95
CA VAL A 177 3.63 -2.47 -8.09
C VAL A 177 3.39 -1.40 -9.17
N ASP A 178 3.75 -0.14 -8.93
CA ASP A 178 3.61 0.94 -9.91
C ASP A 178 4.87 1.03 -10.80
N THR A 179 4.89 0.25 -11.89
CA THR A 179 6.01 0.13 -12.86
C THR A 179 6.51 1.45 -13.44
N GLY A 180 5.68 2.49 -13.48
CA GLY A 180 6.08 3.77 -14.01
C GLY A 180 6.48 4.80 -12.96
N SER A 181 6.55 4.43 -11.68
CA SER A 181 6.96 5.33 -10.59
C SER A 181 8.47 5.36 -10.42
N SER A 182 9.03 6.49 -9.95
CA SER A 182 10.46 6.58 -9.61
C SER A 182 10.84 5.64 -8.48
N ALA A 183 9.98 5.45 -7.47
CA ALA A 183 10.20 4.44 -6.43
C ALA A 183 10.40 3.04 -7.02
N ARG A 184 9.57 2.65 -8.01
CA ARG A 184 9.70 1.34 -8.62
C ARG A 184 11.00 1.20 -9.39
N ARG A 185 11.41 2.22 -10.14
CA ARG A 185 12.70 2.24 -10.84
C ARG A 185 13.88 2.14 -9.88
N VAL A 186 13.83 2.83 -8.73
CA VAL A 186 14.85 2.67 -7.68
C VAL A 186 14.88 1.24 -7.17
N LEU A 187 13.74 0.63 -6.89
CA LEU A 187 13.66 -0.78 -6.47
C LEU A 187 14.20 -1.73 -7.56
N ASP A 188 13.92 -1.46 -8.84
CA ASP A 188 14.48 -2.20 -9.98
C ASP A 188 16.01 -2.12 -10.02
N ASP A 189 16.57 -0.91 -9.91
CA ASP A 189 18.02 -0.67 -9.89
C ASP A 189 18.73 -1.38 -8.73
N LEU A 190 18.03 -1.53 -7.59
CA LEU A 190 18.51 -2.26 -6.42
C LEU A 190 18.25 -3.78 -6.50
N GLY A 191 17.71 -4.29 -7.61
CA GLY A 191 17.44 -5.72 -7.82
C GLY A 191 16.24 -6.26 -7.04
N VAL A 192 15.34 -5.40 -6.56
CA VAL A 192 14.14 -5.79 -5.82
C VAL A 192 13.00 -6.11 -6.77
N GLU A 193 12.77 -7.41 -6.96
CA GLU A 193 11.66 -7.91 -7.78
C GLU A 193 10.29 -7.63 -7.12
N PRO A 194 9.25 -7.24 -7.90
CA PRO A 194 7.93 -6.95 -7.34
C PRO A 194 7.32 -8.20 -6.68
N ALA A 195 7.65 -9.39 -7.20
CA ALA A 195 7.18 -10.67 -6.69
C ALA A 195 7.59 -10.89 -5.22
N ARG A 196 8.79 -10.45 -4.83
CA ARG A 196 9.28 -10.56 -3.44
C ARG A 196 8.49 -9.66 -2.50
N VAL A 197 8.26 -8.40 -2.89
CA VAL A 197 7.44 -7.47 -2.10
C VAL A 197 5.99 -7.95 -1.99
N LYS A 198 5.42 -8.49 -3.08
CA LYS A 198 4.08 -9.10 -3.07
C LYS A 198 3.98 -10.27 -2.10
N LYS A 199 5.02 -11.12 -2.04
CA LYS A 199 5.10 -12.24 -1.11
C LYS A 199 5.13 -11.77 0.34
N GLU A 200 6.08 -10.87 0.67
CA GLU A 200 6.19 -10.29 2.02
C GLU A 200 4.86 -9.62 2.45
N PHE A 201 4.22 -8.88 1.56
CA PHE A 201 2.93 -8.27 1.83
C PHE A 201 1.81 -9.30 2.06
N ALA A 202 1.77 -10.39 1.29
CA ALA A 202 0.79 -11.46 1.46
C ALA A 202 0.99 -12.20 2.79
N ASP A 203 2.23 -12.41 3.22
CA ASP A 203 2.56 -13.04 4.49
C ASP A 203 2.13 -12.15 5.68
N LEU A 204 2.28 -10.84 5.55
CA LEU A 204 1.86 -9.84 6.55
C LEU A 204 0.34 -9.58 6.56
N ASN A 205 -0.31 -9.77 5.42
CA ASN A 205 -1.74 -9.49 5.21
C ASN A 205 -2.40 -10.65 4.45
N PRO A 206 -2.57 -11.82 5.09
CA PRO A 206 -3.20 -12.96 4.45
C PRO A 206 -4.61 -12.58 3.99
N PRO A 207 -5.04 -13.02 2.78
CA PRO A 207 -6.38 -12.74 2.31
C PRO A 207 -7.41 -13.31 3.30
N PRO A 208 -8.56 -12.65 3.49
CA PRO A 208 -9.62 -13.22 4.31
C PRO A 208 -9.98 -14.61 3.76
N PRO A 209 -10.29 -15.59 4.62
CA PRO A 209 -10.66 -16.92 4.17
C PRO A 209 -11.83 -16.81 3.18
N ARG A 210 -11.68 -17.41 1.99
CA ARG A 210 -12.70 -17.35 0.94
C ARG A 210 -14.00 -17.94 1.51
N SER A 211 -15.05 -17.13 1.56
CA SER A 211 -16.42 -17.57 1.84
C SER A 211 -16.94 -18.40 0.66
N GLY A 212 -16.46 -19.63 0.51
CA GLY A 212 -16.76 -20.41 -0.71
C GLY A 212 -16.51 -21.91 -0.66
N ARG A 213 -15.84 -22.44 0.36
CA ARG A 213 -16.04 -23.85 0.73
C ARG A 213 -16.73 -23.84 2.07
N ARG A 214 -17.89 -24.51 2.15
CA ARG A 214 -18.27 -25.21 3.38
C ARG A 214 -17.09 -26.13 3.70
N GLY A 215 -16.10 -25.59 4.39
CA GLY A 215 -15.12 -26.38 5.09
C GLY A 215 -15.94 -27.36 5.88
N ARG A 216 -15.72 -28.65 5.60
CA ARG A 216 -16.12 -29.77 6.45
C ARG A 216 -16.20 -29.22 7.86
N ARG A 217 -17.40 -29.17 8.45
CA ARG A 217 -17.58 -28.81 9.85
C ARG A 217 -16.55 -29.65 10.62
N THR A 218 -15.39 -29.08 10.93
CA THR A 218 -14.66 -29.47 12.12
C THR A 218 -15.72 -29.32 13.19
N GLY A 219 -16.03 -30.43 13.85
CA GLY A 219 -17.19 -30.56 14.72
C GLY A 219 -17.36 -29.30 15.55
N LYS A 220 -18.62 -28.91 15.72
CA LYS A 220 -19.07 -27.97 16.76
C LYS A 220 -18.04 -28.02 17.91
N PRO A 221 -17.26 -26.95 18.17
CA PRO A 221 -16.30 -27.01 19.25
C PRO A 221 -17.08 -27.43 20.47
N ASP A 222 -16.61 -28.50 21.10
CA ASP A 222 -17.12 -28.89 22.40
C ASP A 222 -17.06 -27.67 23.30
N ARG A 223 -17.96 -27.58 24.29
CA ARG A 223 -18.16 -26.36 25.10
C ARG A 223 -16.99 -26.07 26.06
N ASP A 224 -15.76 -26.38 25.66
CA ASP A 224 -14.51 -26.28 26.41
C ASP A 224 -13.59 -25.15 25.90
N GLY A 225 -14.06 -24.33 24.96
CA GLY A 225 -13.35 -23.19 24.37
C GLY A 225 -13.15 -21.98 25.31
N LEU A 226 -12.63 -22.21 26.52
CA LEU A 226 -12.38 -21.22 27.58
C LEU A 226 -10.91 -20.96 27.88
N ALA A 227 -9.99 -21.49 27.08
CA ALA A 227 -8.56 -21.30 27.30
C ALA A 227 -8.05 -19.90 26.93
N CYS A 228 -7.13 -19.38 27.74
CA CYS A 228 -6.35 -18.19 27.47
C CYS A 228 -5.43 -18.42 26.25
N SER A 229 -5.48 -17.54 25.26
CA SER A 229 -4.63 -17.56 24.06
C SER A 229 -3.15 -17.30 24.36
N PHE A 230 -2.81 -16.79 25.55
CA PHE A 230 -1.44 -16.48 25.95
C PHE A 230 -0.79 -17.63 26.75
N CYS A 231 -1.41 -18.04 27.87
CA CYS A 231 -0.87 -19.11 28.72
C CYS A 231 -1.52 -20.49 28.54
N GLY A 232 -2.60 -20.60 27.77
CA GLY A 232 -3.35 -21.85 27.58
C GLY A 232 -4.26 -22.25 28.75
N CYS A 233 -4.29 -21.51 29.86
CA CYS A 233 -5.11 -21.84 31.03
C CYS A 233 -6.61 -21.76 30.71
N SER A 234 -7.36 -22.80 31.05
CA SER A 234 -8.81 -22.96 30.82
C SER A 234 -9.63 -22.96 32.12
N ASP A 235 -9.10 -22.35 33.18
CA ASP A 235 -9.74 -22.25 34.48
C ASP A 235 -11.06 -21.44 34.37
N PRO A 236 -12.22 -22.06 34.67
CA PRO A 236 -13.53 -21.43 34.51
C PRO A 236 -13.77 -20.28 35.50
N ASP A 237 -13.04 -20.22 36.61
CA ASP A 237 -13.20 -19.18 37.63
C ASP A 237 -12.39 -17.91 37.33
N ARG A 238 -11.54 -17.93 36.28
CA ARG A 238 -10.74 -16.79 35.88
C ARG A 238 -11.53 -15.81 35.02
N VAL A 239 -11.41 -14.53 35.37
CA VAL A 239 -11.94 -13.43 34.55
C VAL A 239 -11.13 -13.34 33.25
N MET A 240 -11.85 -13.27 32.13
CA MET A 240 -11.27 -13.28 30.78
C MET A 240 -11.61 -12.01 30.01
N VAL A 241 -10.60 -11.41 29.37
CA VAL A 241 -10.76 -10.34 28.39
C VAL A 241 -10.96 -10.95 27.01
N ASN A 242 -12.05 -10.58 26.32
CA ASN A 242 -12.42 -11.15 25.02
C ASN A 242 -12.17 -10.14 23.89
N GLY A 243 -11.41 -10.55 22.87
CA GLY A 243 -11.19 -9.79 21.64
C GLY A 243 -11.58 -10.60 20.39
N PRO A 244 -11.52 -10.01 19.18
CA PRO A 244 -11.76 -10.72 17.94
C PRO A 244 -10.78 -11.91 17.75
N GLY A 245 -11.25 -13.12 18.00
CA GLY A 245 -10.47 -14.36 17.82
C GLY A 245 -9.47 -14.68 18.93
N VAL A 246 -9.40 -13.89 20.00
CA VAL A 246 -8.46 -14.08 21.12
C VAL A 246 -9.14 -13.90 22.47
N ARG A 247 -8.63 -14.59 23.50
CA ARG A 247 -9.11 -14.47 24.87
C ARG A 247 -7.92 -14.50 25.83
N ILE A 248 -7.80 -13.54 26.75
CA ILE A 248 -6.64 -13.44 27.66
C ILE A 248 -7.14 -13.44 29.10
N CYS A 249 -6.54 -14.24 29.98
CA CYS A 249 -6.89 -14.29 31.39
C CYS A 249 -6.34 -13.08 32.16
N SER A 250 -7.00 -12.72 33.26
CA SER A 250 -6.62 -11.59 34.12
C SER A 250 -5.14 -11.60 34.54
N GLU A 251 -4.58 -12.75 34.87
CA GLU A 251 -3.18 -12.89 35.27
C GLU A 251 -2.20 -12.57 34.13
N CYS A 252 -2.48 -13.02 32.91
CA CYS A 252 -1.65 -12.65 31.74
C CYS A 252 -1.77 -11.17 31.40
N VAL A 253 -2.92 -10.54 31.67
CA VAL A 253 -3.08 -9.09 31.51
C VAL A 253 -2.24 -8.32 32.53
N VAL A 254 -2.23 -8.75 33.80
CA VAL A 254 -1.39 -8.15 34.85
C VAL A 254 0.09 -8.29 34.47
N LEU A 255 0.53 -9.51 34.13
CA LEU A 255 1.91 -9.75 33.72
C LEU A 255 2.32 -8.89 32.51
N ALA A 256 1.46 -8.78 31.51
CA ALA A 256 1.73 -7.93 30.35
C ALA A 256 1.84 -6.45 30.75
N THR A 257 1.01 -5.99 31.67
CA THR A 257 1.04 -4.61 32.20
C THR A 257 2.33 -4.35 32.98
N ASP A 258 2.76 -5.29 33.81
CA ASP A 258 3.99 -5.20 34.61
C ASP A 258 5.24 -5.19 33.72
N ILE A 259 5.27 -6.01 32.66
CA ILE A 259 6.35 -6.00 31.67
C ILE A 259 6.41 -4.65 30.95
N VAL A 260 5.26 -4.10 30.55
CA VAL A 260 5.20 -2.78 29.90
C VAL A 260 5.65 -1.67 30.86
N ALA A 261 5.24 -1.74 32.13
CA ALA A 261 5.63 -0.76 33.15
C ALA A 261 7.13 -0.82 33.47
N THR A 262 7.70 -2.01 33.57
CA THR A 262 9.15 -2.19 33.79
C THR A 262 9.99 -1.81 32.57
N ALA A 263 9.45 -1.98 31.37
CA ALA A 263 10.11 -1.53 30.14
C ALA A 263 10.08 0.00 29.95
N ALA A 264 9.21 0.74 30.64
CA ALA A 264 9.04 2.17 30.47
C ALA A 264 10.06 3.05 31.22
N GLY A 265 10.84 2.50 32.17
CA GLY A 265 11.81 3.25 32.99
C GLY A 265 11.18 4.34 33.89
N PRO A 266 11.89 4.87 34.89
CA PRO A 266 11.40 6.03 35.64
C PRO A 266 11.35 7.25 34.71
N VAL A 267 10.17 7.84 34.56
CA VAL A 267 10.01 9.19 34.05
C VAL A 267 10.59 10.12 35.12
N ASP A 268 11.85 10.53 34.94
CA ASP A 268 12.44 11.62 35.70
C ASP A 268 11.62 12.89 35.43
N GLY A 269 10.82 13.27 36.43
CA GLY A 269 10.14 14.56 36.46
C GLY A 269 11.03 15.57 37.14
N ASP A 270 11.49 16.56 36.38
CA ASP A 270 11.76 17.93 36.82
C ASP A 270 11.19 18.90 35.76
#